data_AF-A0A8B9JC19-F1
#
_entry.id   AF-A0A8B9JC19-F1
#
_cell.length_a   1.000
_cell.length_b   1.000
_cell.length_c   1.000
_cell.angle_alpha   90.00
_cell.angle_beta   90.00
_cell.angle_gamma   90.00
#
_symmetry.space_group_name_H-M   'P 1'
#
loop_
_entity.id
_entity.type
_entity.pdbx_description
1 polymer ?
#
loop_
_entity_poly.entity_id
_entity_poly.type
_entity_poly.pdbx_seq_one_letter_code
_entity_poly.pdbx_strand_id
1 'polypeptide(L)'
;METVEQLVSFNHIHVQLNGGAPWGFTLKGGLEHGEPLIITKIEEGGKAAQCKKLKVGDELVNINGSALYGSRQEALILIKGSYRILKIVVRRRPHHTNPVKNYFSACSVQLSIHQL
;
A
#
# COMPACT_ATOMS: atom_id res chain seq x y z
N MET A 1 8.63 -20.07 20.90
CA MET A 1 7.71 -19.87 19.76
C MET A 1 8.22 -18.66 19.02
N GLU A 2 9.25 -18.85 18.21
CA GLU A 2 10.08 -17.78 17.68
C GLU A 2 10.10 -17.87 16.16
N THR A 3 9.73 -16.75 15.53
CA THR A 3 10.24 -16.27 14.23
C THR A 3 9.95 -17.10 12.98
N VAL A 4 8.79 -16.87 12.35
CA VAL A 4 8.57 -17.18 10.92
C VAL A 4 8.16 -15.96 10.06
N GLU A 5 8.27 -14.73 10.57
CA GLU A 5 8.27 -13.52 9.73
C GLU A 5 9.64 -13.36 9.03
N GLN A 6 10.09 -14.44 8.40
CA GLN A 6 11.38 -14.55 7.74
C GLN A 6 11.34 -13.74 6.43
N LEU A 7 11.90 -12.52 6.51
CA LEU A 7 12.45 -11.72 5.42
C LEU A 7 11.59 -11.57 4.14
N VAL A 8 10.39 -11.03 4.27
CA VAL A 8 9.85 -10.27 3.13
C VAL A 8 10.59 -8.93 3.11
N SER A 9 11.59 -8.77 2.23
CA SER A 9 12.31 -7.51 2.06
C SER A 9 11.36 -6.44 1.52
N PHE A 10 10.67 -5.72 2.40
CA PHE A 10 9.81 -4.61 1.97
C PHE A 10 10.66 -3.43 1.49
N ASN A 11 10.35 -2.95 0.29
CA ASN A 11 10.93 -1.72 -0.21
C ASN A 11 10.20 -0.54 0.44
N HIS A 12 10.94 0.27 1.20
CA HIS A 12 10.45 1.53 1.75
C HIS A 12 10.68 2.64 0.74
N ILE A 13 9.59 3.24 0.26
CA ILE A 13 9.61 4.24 -0.80
C ILE A 13 9.17 5.57 -0.19
N HIS A 14 10.07 6.55 -0.23
CA HIS A 14 9.77 7.92 0.16
C HIS A 14 9.11 8.67 -0.99
N VAL A 15 7.92 9.21 -0.74
CA VAL A 15 7.14 9.97 -1.71
C VAL A 15 6.87 11.36 -1.15
N GLN A 16 7.07 12.38 -1.97
CA GLN A 16 6.69 13.76 -1.66
C GLN A 16 5.76 14.26 -2.76
N LEU A 17 4.58 14.72 -2.38
CA LEU A 17 3.61 15.35 -3.26
C LEU A 17 3.58 16.84 -2.95
N ASN A 18 3.51 17.68 -4.00
CA ASN A 18 3.53 19.14 -3.87
C ASN A 18 2.25 19.73 -4.50
N GLY A 19 1.82 20.91 -4.02
CA GLY A 19 0.69 21.65 -4.58
C GLY A 19 -0.65 21.48 -3.84
N GLY A 20 -0.63 20.89 -2.64
CA GLY A 20 -1.77 20.78 -1.73
C GLY A 20 -2.84 19.75 -2.11
N ALA A 21 -3.84 19.55 -1.25
CA ALA A 21 -4.96 18.65 -1.53
C ALA A 21 -5.82 19.15 -2.72
N PRO A 22 -6.48 18.26 -3.49
CA PRO A 22 -6.45 16.80 -3.37
C PRO A 22 -5.14 16.19 -3.87
N TRP A 23 -4.68 15.14 -3.19
CA TRP A 23 -3.41 14.48 -3.47
C TRP A 23 -3.50 13.41 -4.58
N GLY A 24 -4.71 13.01 -4.97
CA GLY A 24 -4.92 12.10 -6.10
C GLY A 24 -4.81 10.61 -5.76
N PHE A 25 -5.13 10.19 -4.52
CA PHE A 25 -5.15 8.76 -4.15
C PHE A 25 -6.25 8.45 -3.13
N THR A 26 -6.59 7.16 -3.00
CA THR A 26 -7.58 6.65 -2.03
C THR A 26 -6.93 5.63 -1.10
N LEU A 27 -7.32 5.68 0.18
CA LEU A 27 -6.82 4.80 1.24
C LEU A 27 -7.96 3.93 1.81
N LYS A 28 -7.68 2.65 2.04
CA LYS A 28 -8.54 1.70 2.77
C LYS A 28 -7.82 1.11 3.98
N GLY A 29 -8.56 0.33 4.77
CA GLY A 29 -8.06 -0.38 5.93
C GLY A 29 -7.87 0.54 7.13
N GLY A 30 -7.05 0.09 8.08
CA GLY A 30 -6.85 0.69 9.39
C GLY A 30 -6.77 -0.42 10.43
N LEU A 31 -5.84 -0.28 11.37
CA LEU A 31 -5.63 -1.24 12.46
C LEU A 31 -6.88 -1.37 13.35
N GLU A 32 -7.71 -0.32 13.41
CA GLU A 32 -9.06 -0.36 13.99
C GLU A 32 -9.98 -1.43 13.38
N HIS A 33 -9.69 -1.88 12.16
CA HIS A 33 -10.37 -2.97 11.45
C HIS A 33 -9.50 -4.23 11.29
N GLY A 34 -8.29 -4.24 11.87
CA GLY A 34 -7.32 -5.32 11.66
C GLY A 34 -6.71 -5.36 10.25
N GLU A 35 -6.87 -4.30 9.45
CA GLU A 35 -6.37 -4.22 8.09
C GLU A 35 -5.24 -3.18 7.94
N PRO A 36 -4.21 -3.42 7.12
CA PRO A 36 -3.19 -2.41 6.84
C PRO A 36 -3.74 -1.22 6.06
N LEU A 37 -3.08 -0.07 6.15
CA LEU A 37 -3.46 1.13 5.41
C LEU A 37 -2.99 1.05 3.97
N ILE A 38 -3.87 0.63 3.05
CA ILE A 38 -3.52 0.32 1.66
C ILE A 38 -4.04 1.38 0.69
N ILE A 39 -3.20 1.76 -0.28
CA ILE A 39 -3.60 2.61 -1.40
C ILE A 39 -4.38 1.77 -2.41
N THR A 40 -5.65 2.11 -2.63
CA THR A 40 -6.56 1.36 -3.51
C THR A 40 -6.75 1.97 -4.88
N LYS A 41 -6.56 3.29 -4.98
CA LYS A 41 -6.76 4.03 -6.21
C LYS A 41 -5.75 5.17 -6.28
N ILE A 42 -5.26 5.42 -7.48
CA ILE A 42 -4.50 6.61 -7.84
C ILE A 42 -5.29 7.28 -8.96
N GLU A 43 -5.60 8.56 -8.80
CA GLU A 43 -6.35 9.34 -9.78
C GLU A 43 -5.44 9.71 -10.94
N GLU A 44 -5.91 9.44 -12.17
CA GLU A 44 -5.20 9.82 -13.38
C GLU A 44 -5.06 11.36 -13.45
N GLY A 45 -3.88 11.84 -13.83
CA GLY A 45 -3.55 13.27 -13.79
C GLY A 45 -3.36 13.86 -12.38
N GLY A 46 -3.64 13.11 -11.32
CA GLY A 46 -3.44 13.54 -9.94
C GLY A 46 -1.97 13.60 -9.51
N LYS A 47 -1.70 14.28 -8.39
CA LYS A 47 -0.33 14.49 -7.87
C LYS A 47 0.36 13.16 -7.56
N ALA A 48 -0.37 12.21 -6.99
CA ALA A 48 0.08 10.86 -6.76
C ALA A 48 0.45 10.12 -8.07
N ALA A 49 -0.29 10.31 -9.15
CA ALA A 49 0.06 9.73 -10.46
C ALA A 49 1.31 10.41 -11.04
N GLN A 50 1.38 11.74 -10.98
CA GLN A 50 2.50 12.53 -11.49
C GLN A 50 3.83 12.19 -10.80
N CYS A 51 3.81 11.81 -9.52
CA CYS A 51 5.03 11.43 -8.80
C CYS A 51 5.64 10.11 -9.29
N LYS A 52 4.88 9.24 -9.98
CA LYS A 52 5.28 7.92 -10.53
C LYS A 52 5.92 6.92 -9.55
N LYS A 53 6.05 7.28 -8.26
CA LYS A 53 6.62 6.43 -7.20
C LYS A 53 5.54 5.61 -6.48
N LEU A 54 4.39 6.23 -6.25
CA LEU A 54 3.24 5.63 -5.57
C LEU A 54 2.50 4.68 -6.51
N LYS A 55 2.08 3.52 -6.01
CA LYS A 55 1.28 2.53 -6.75
C LYS A 55 0.13 2.00 -5.90
N VAL A 56 -0.90 1.49 -6.57
CA VAL A 56 -1.97 0.74 -5.91
C VAL A 56 -1.39 -0.54 -5.29
N GLY A 57 -1.81 -0.84 -4.06
CA GLY A 57 -1.28 -1.94 -3.25
C GLY A 57 -0.14 -1.54 -2.32
N ASP A 58 0.38 -0.31 -2.42
CA ASP A 58 1.33 0.23 -1.45
C ASP A 58 0.69 0.38 -0.08
N GLU A 59 1.44 0.04 0.96
CA GLU A 59 1.01 0.23 2.34
C GLU A 59 1.62 1.48 2.94
N LEU A 60 0.79 2.34 3.51
CA LEU A 60 1.18 3.58 4.13
C LEU A 60 1.66 3.35 5.57
N VAL A 61 2.91 3.72 5.86
CA VAL A 61 3.53 3.50 7.18
C VAL A 61 3.92 4.78 7.91
N ASN A 62 4.12 5.89 7.18
CA ASN A 62 4.48 7.18 7.77
C ASN A 62 3.89 8.34 6.95
N ILE A 63 3.47 9.40 7.64
CA ILE A 63 2.98 10.65 7.05
C ILE A 63 3.66 11.84 7.74
N ASN A 64 4.32 12.70 6.96
CA ASN A 64 5.03 13.91 7.37
C ASN A 64 6.06 13.70 8.49
N GLY A 65 6.65 12.52 8.57
CA GLY A 65 7.60 12.16 9.62
C GLY A 65 6.96 11.43 10.81
N SER A 66 5.64 11.49 10.95
CA SER A 66 4.90 10.73 11.96
C SER A 66 4.68 9.29 11.51
N ALA A 67 5.24 8.33 12.27
CA ALA A 67 4.88 6.93 12.13
C ALA A 67 3.42 6.75 12.52
N LEU A 68 2.65 6.04 11.69
CA LEU A 68 1.25 5.79 11.98
C LEU A 68 1.14 4.64 12.98
N TYR A 69 0.23 4.75 13.94
CA TYR A 69 -0.15 3.62 14.79
C TYR A 69 -1.12 2.66 14.08
N GLY A 70 -1.36 2.90 12.79
CA GLY A 70 -2.23 2.11 11.93
C GLY A 70 -3.67 2.59 11.91
N SER A 71 -4.07 3.61 12.69
CA SER A 71 -5.44 4.15 12.61
C SER A 71 -5.70 4.86 11.28
N ARG A 72 -6.87 4.57 10.69
CA ARG A 72 -7.32 5.22 9.46
C ARG A 72 -7.63 6.69 9.70
N GLN A 73 -8.27 6.99 10.81
CA GLN A 73 -8.67 8.36 11.14
C GLN A 73 -7.45 9.27 11.30
N GLU A 74 -6.41 8.79 12.00
CA GLU A 74 -5.12 9.49 12.13
C GLU A 74 -4.52 9.80 10.76
N ALA A 75 -4.44 8.79 9.89
CA ALA A 75 -3.88 8.95 8.55
C ALA A 75 -4.65 10.02 7.74
N LEU A 76 -5.98 9.99 7.78
CA LEU A 76 -6.81 10.96 7.06
C LEU A 76 -6.64 12.39 7.58
N ILE A 77 -6.51 12.58 8.90
CA ILE A 77 -6.27 13.89 9.51
C ILE A 77 -4.93 14.46 9.03
N LEU A 78 -3.86 13.67 9.07
CA LEU A 78 -2.53 14.11 8.63
C LEU A 78 -2.47 14.40 7.13
N ILE A 79 -3.12 13.59 6.29
CA ILE A 79 -3.18 13.80 4.83
C ILE A 79 -3.94 15.07 4.50
N LYS A 80 -5.11 15.28 5.11
CA LYS A 80 -5.95 16.46 4.85
C LYS A 80 -5.35 17.73 5.46
N GLY A 81 -4.68 17.62 6.61
CA GLY A 81 -3.98 18.71 7.27
C GLY A 81 -2.67 19.11 6.59
N SER A 82 -2.20 18.34 5.60
CA SER A 82 -1.05 18.73 4.79
C SER A 82 -1.43 19.87 3.84
N TYR A 83 -0.69 20.99 3.89
CA TYR A 83 -1.03 22.19 3.13
C TYR A 83 -0.45 22.22 1.72
N ARG A 84 0.88 22.35 1.62
CA ARG A 84 1.58 22.50 0.32
C ARG A 84 2.35 21.25 -0.06
N ILE A 85 2.77 20.48 0.94
CA ILE A 85 3.64 19.32 0.79
C ILE A 85 3.08 18.20 1.64
N LEU A 86 2.94 17.01 1.06
CA LEU A 86 2.64 15.77 1.75
C LEU A 86 3.82 14.83 1.55
N LYS A 87 4.52 14.50 2.64
CA LYS A 87 5.60 13.49 2.64
C LYS A 87 5.02 12.21 3.19
N ILE A 88 5.16 11.10 2.48
CA ILE A 88 4.75 9.78 2.96
C ILE A 88 5.86 8.77 2.74
N VAL A 89 5.89 7.77 3.61
CA VAL A 89 6.67 6.55 3.38
C VAL A 89 5.68 5.42 3.20
N VAL A 90 5.85 4.70 2.09
CA VAL A 90 5.09 3.48 1.82
C VAL A 90 6.00 2.28 1.80
N ARG A 91 5.51 1.14 2.28
CA ARG A 91 6.16 -0.14 2.10
C ARG A 91 5.50 -0.91 0.96
N ARG A 92 6.33 -1.42 0.07
CA ARG A 92 5.90 -2.27 -1.06
C ARG A 92 6.53 -3.64 -0.89
N ARG A 93 5.69 -4.68 -0.84
CA ARG A 93 6.21 -6.04 -0.99
C ARG A 93 6.86 -6.16 -2.37
N PRO A 94 8.07 -6.72 -2.48
CA PRO A 94 8.63 -7.08 -3.76
C PRO A 94 7.72 -8.16 -4.31
N HIS A 95 6.75 -7.74 -5.12
CA HIS A 95 6.05 -8.68 -5.96
C HIS A 95 7.13 -9.30 -6.84
N HIS A 96 7.41 -10.59 -6.62
CA HIS A 96 7.89 -11.43 -7.70
C HIS A 96 6.94 -11.13 -8.85
N THR A 97 7.43 -10.40 -9.86
CA THR A 97 6.72 -10.25 -11.12
C THR A 97 6.62 -11.67 -11.64
N ASN A 98 5.53 -12.36 -11.33
CA ASN A 98 5.20 -13.55 -12.07
C ASN A 98 4.72 -12.99 -13.42
N PRO A 99 5.48 -13.14 -14.53
CA PRO A 99 4.98 -12.74 -15.85
C PRO A 99 3.71 -13.52 -16.24
N VAL A 100 3.25 -14.47 -15.44
CA VAL A 100 2.00 -15.20 -15.60
C VAL A 100 0.78 -14.45 -15.01
N LYS A 101 0.59 -13.19 -15.42
CA LYS A 101 -0.79 -12.79 -15.80
C LYS A 101 -1.08 -13.19 -17.26
N ASN A 102 -0.52 -14.34 -17.66
CA ASN A 102 -0.85 -15.07 -18.87
C ASN A 102 -1.19 -16.56 -18.64
N TYR A 103 -1.10 -17.14 -17.43
CA TYR A 103 -1.70 -18.45 -17.14
C TYR A 103 -2.14 -18.55 -15.67
N PHE A 104 -3.45 -18.35 -15.46
CA PHE A 104 -4.28 -18.78 -14.31
C PHE A 104 -3.61 -19.70 -13.26
N SER A 105 -3.24 -19.22 -12.06
CA SER A 105 -2.97 -20.04 -10.83
C SER A 105 -2.44 -19.12 -9.71
N ALA A 106 -2.74 -19.21 -8.42
CA ALA A 106 -3.10 -20.35 -7.60
C ALA A 106 -3.86 -19.87 -6.33
N CYS A 107 -5.18 -19.96 -6.33
CA CYS A 107 -5.99 -20.22 -5.13
C CYS A 107 -7.43 -20.51 -5.56
N SER A 108 -7.62 -21.61 -6.30
CA SER A 108 -8.93 -22.22 -6.50
C SER A 108 -8.73 -23.73 -6.57
N VAL A 109 -9.06 -24.39 -5.47
CA VAL A 109 -9.62 -25.75 -5.37
C VAL A 109 -9.52 -26.68 -6.59
N GLN A 110 -8.78 -27.78 -6.47
CA GLN A 110 -9.31 -29.06 -6.93
C GLN A 110 -8.68 -30.23 -6.15
N LEU A 111 -9.38 -30.62 -5.10
CA LEU A 111 -9.28 -31.97 -4.53
C LEU A 111 -9.86 -32.92 -5.59
N SER A 112 -9.04 -33.74 -6.22
CA SER A 112 -9.50 -34.88 -7.00
C SER A 112 -8.51 -36.02 -6.78
N ILE A 113 -8.77 -36.74 -5.69
CA ILE A 113 -8.18 -38.03 -5.42
C ILE A 113 -9.01 -39.04 -6.20
N HIS A 114 -8.47 -39.61 -7.27
CA HIS A 114 -8.93 -40.87 -7.85
C HIS A 114 -7.73 -41.68 -8.36
N GLN A 115 -7.62 -42.87 -7.78
CA GLN A 115 -6.91 -44.09 -8.21
C GLN A 115 -5.38 -44.11 -8.31
N LEU A 116 -4.79 -44.72 -7.28
CA LEU A 116 -4.09 -46.01 -7.44
C LEU A 116 -4.53 -46.95 -6.31
#